data_AF-A0AAV3SEW3-F1
#
_entry.id   AF-A0AAV3SEW3-F1
#
_cell.length_a   1.000
_cell.length_b   1.000
_cell.length_c   1.000
_cell.angle_alpha   90.00
_cell.angle_beta   90.00
_cell.angle_gamma   90.00
#
_symmetry.space_group_name_H-M   'P 1'
#
loop_
_entity.id
_entity.type
_entity.pdbx_description
1 polymer ?
#
loop_
_entity_poly.entity_id
_entity_poly.type
_entity_poly.pdbx_seq_one_letter_code
_entity_poly.pdbx_strand_id
1 'polypeptide(L)'
;MADDAPEREAPTRRDYVKYGGAVIGGGLLAGCTGESSPSGSGDTAGSNGSDDSTRTRSGYTAAIEPVGEVEFDSVPEEWITHEFSLDMAVVCGTTDGIVETAWRPGEYVLSFYRMLPDVDVPSVAEMNGILGNGESMNKEYIYEVDPDMIGVDPNWLLQYSSGKGKDIDEIIDNVAPFCGSYNQRKRDDSWPTWPDGKYRYYDLSEVTKYWGKCSTNQSAARRWPS
;
A
#
# COMPACT_ATOMS: atom_id res chain seq x y z
N MET A 1 29.37 11.45 34.90
CA MET A 1 27.93 11.21 35.04
C MET A 1 27.25 12.37 34.33
N ALA A 2 26.88 12.15 33.07
CA ALA A 2 26.03 13.04 32.30
C ALA A 2 24.69 12.30 32.15
N ASP A 3 23.59 12.97 32.48
CA ASP A 3 22.23 12.47 32.28
C ASP A 3 21.93 12.45 30.77
N ASP A 4 21.65 11.26 30.24
CA ASP A 4 20.97 11.10 28.94
C ASP A 4 19.48 11.41 29.13
N ALA A 5 19.02 12.50 28.53
CA ALA A 5 17.59 12.77 28.39
C ALA A 5 17.04 11.99 27.18
N PRO A 6 15.91 11.27 27.31
CA PRO A 6 15.33 10.53 26.19
C PRO A 6 14.77 11.50 25.14
N GLU A 7 15.27 11.39 23.91
CA GLU A 7 14.66 12.01 22.73
C GLU A 7 13.23 11.48 22.57
N ARG A 8 12.26 12.38 22.41
CA ARG A 8 10.86 12.02 22.17
C ARG A 8 10.64 12.01 20.67
N GLU A 9 10.50 10.82 20.10
CA GLU A 9 10.04 10.62 18.73
C GLU A 9 8.63 11.24 18.56
N ALA A 10 8.42 11.93 17.43
CA ALA A 10 7.14 12.54 17.11
C ALA A 10 6.13 11.44 16.68
N PRO A 11 4.87 11.47 17.14
CA PRO A 11 3.89 10.43 16.80
C PRO A 11 3.57 10.40 15.30
N THR A 12 3.55 9.21 14.70
CA THR A 12 3.17 9.04 13.28
C THR A 12 1.65 9.07 13.11
N ARG A 13 1.15 9.21 11.87
CA ARG A 13 -0.30 9.20 11.57
C ARG A 13 -1.00 7.96 12.12
N ARG A 14 -0.29 6.83 12.19
CA ARG A 14 -0.80 5.53 12.66
C ARG A 14 -0.86 5.41 14.19
N ASP A 15 -0.01 6.12 14.93
CA ASP A 15 -0.06 6.17 16.40
C ASP A 15 -1.32 6.86 16.92
N TYR A 16 -1.78 7.91 16.23
CA TYR A 16 -3.05 8.56 16.57
C TYR A 16 -4.25 7.61 16.41
N VAL A 17 -4.14 6.60 15.55
CA VAL A 17 -5.23 5.65 15.26
C VAL A 17 -5.25 4.49 16.25
N LYS A 18 -4.07 3.99 16.68
CA LYS A 18 -3.97 2.86 17.63
C LYS A 18 -4.61 3.17 19.00
N TYR A 19 -4.64 4.44 19.41
CA TYR A 19 -5.22 4.89 20.68
C TYR A 19 -6.63 5.52 20.56
N GLY A 20 -7.21 5.58 19.35
CA GLY A 20 -8.48 6.28 19.07
C GLY A 20 -9.76 5.43 19.11
N GLY A 21 -9.67 4.11 19.33
CA GLY A 21 -10.78 3.17 19.11
C GLY A 21 -11.37 2.53 20.36
N ALA A 22 -11.97 3.30 21.28
CA ALA A 22 -12.85 2.73 22.30
C ALA A 22 -13.92 3.72 22.79
N VAL A 23 -15.07 3.77 22.10
CA VAL A 23 -16.35 4.14 22.72
C VAL A 23 -17.44 3.16 22.28
N ILE A 24 -18.00 2.46 23.27
CA ILE A 24 -19.09 1.49 23.17
C ILE A 24 -20.44 2.24 23.07
N GLY A 25 -21.41 1.73 22.30
CA GLY A 25 -22.82 2.11 22.44
C GLY A 25 -23.76 1.44 21.44
N GLY A 26 -24.54 0.45 21.87
CA GLY A 26 -25.46 -0.32 21.02
C GLY A 26 -26.80 0.36 20.71
N GLY A 27 -27.56 -0.22 19.78
CA GLY A 27 -29.01 0.02 19.68
C GLY A 27 -29.62 -0.05 18.27
N LEU A 28 -30.44 -1.09 18.08
CA LEU A 28 -31.68 -1.18 17.30
C LEU A 28 -31.61 -1.45 15.78
N LEU A 29 -31.98 -2.70 15.47
CA LEU A 29 -32.54 -3.16 14.20
C LEU A 29 -33.85 -2.41 13.90
N ALA A 30 -34.01 -1.88 12.70
CA ALA A 30 -35.32 -1.56 12.13
C ALA A 30 -35.29 -1.77 10.61
N GLY A 31 -35.95 -2.84 10.17
CA GLY A 31 -36.27 -3.06 8.76
C GLY A 31 -37.48 -2.23 8.36
N CYS A 32 -37.49 -1.72 7.13
CA CYS A 32 -38.69 -1.13 6.52
C CYS A 32 -39.06 -1.89 5.26
N THR A 33 -40.07 -2.74 5.39
CA THR A 33 -40.97 -3.15 4.32
C THR A 33 -41.72 -1.92 3.80
N GLY A 34 -41.62 -1.64 2.51
CA GLY A 34 -42.32 -0.53 1.84
C GLY A 34 -43.69 -0.95 1.32
N GLU A 35 -44.74 -0.29 1.79
CA GLU A 35 -46.07 -0.24 1.19
C GLU A 35 -46.64 1.16 1.47
N SER A 36 -46.96 1.93 0.43
CA SER A 36 -47.83 3.12 0.55
C SER A 36 -48.34 3.57 -0.82
N SER A 37 -49.67 3.60 -0.95
CA SER A 37 -50.41 4.46 -1.89
C SER A 37 -50.68 5.84 -1.26
N PRO A 38 -50.99 6.89 -2.05
CA PRO A 38 -50.67 8.28 -1.71
C PRO A 38 -51.89 9.18 -1.41
N SER A 39 -51.66 10.31 -0.72
CA SER A 39 -52.35 11.62 -0.96
C SER A 39 -51.88 12.74 -0.02
N GLY A 40 -51.62 13.94 -0.59
CA GLY A 40 -52.09 15.21 0.00
C GLY A 40 -51.07 16.28 0.44
N SER A 41 -50.79 17.23 -0.46
CA SER A 41 -50.58 18.70 -0.30
C SER A 41 -49.62 19.34 0.75
N GLY A 42 -48.77 20.26 0.26
CA GLY A 42 -48.63 21.62 0.84
C GLY A 42 -47.23 22.14 1.22
N ASP A 43 -46.63 22.93 0.32
CA ASP A 43 -45.72 24.10 0.45
C ASP A 43 -44.58 24.22 1.50
N THR A 44 -43.35 24.29 0.92
CA THR A 44 -42.21 25.21 1.12
C THR A 44 -41.70 25.60 2.52
N ALA A 45 -40.47 25.16 2.85
CA ALA A 45 -39.42 25.98 3.50
C ALA A 45 -38.04 25.34 3.28
N GLY A 46 -37.08 26.13 2.79
CA GLY A 46 -35.72 25.69 2.51
C GLY A 46 -34.95 25.31 3.76
N SER A 47 -34.19 24.22 3.66
CA SER A 47 -33.09 23.91 4.56
C SER A 47 -31.91 23.53 3.68
N ASN A 48 -30.82 24.29 3.78
CA ASN A 48 -29.52 23.91 3.24
C ASN A 48 -29.12 22.60 3.91
N GLY A 49 -29.41 21.48 3.25
CA GLY A 49 -28.77 20.21 3.52
C GLY A 49 -27.30 20.36 3.16
N SER A 50 -26.47 20.67 4.15
CA SER A 50 -25.08 20.29 4.11
C SER A 50 -25.10 18.77 3.98
N ASP A 51 -24.81 18.27 2.78
CA ASP A 51 -24.43 16.87 2.56
C ASP A 51 -23.14 16.63 3.35
N ASP A 52 -23.28 16.43 4.66
CA ASP A 52 -22.29 15.71 5.45
C ASP A 52 -22.43 14.25 5.07
N SER A 53 -21.93 13.93 3.88
CA SER A 53 -21.65 12.58 3.48
C SER A 53 -20.55 12.07 4.41
N THR A 54 -20.94 11.55 5.58
CA THR A 54 -20.16 10.54 6.29
C THR A 54 -20.00 9.37 5.33
N ARG A 55 -18.98 9.46 4.48
CA ARG A 55 -18.46 8.37 3.68
C ARG A 55 -17.99 7.34 4.68
N THR A 56 -18.82 6.32 4.94
CA THR A 56 -18.39 5.12 5.63
C THR A 56 -17.15 4.65 4.90
N ARG A 57 -15.98 4.82 5.52
CA ARG A 57 -14.70 4.34 4.97
C ARG A 57 -14.80 2.82 5.00
N SER A 58 -15.29 2.22 3.93
CA SER A 58 -15.31 0.77 3.80
C SER A 58 -13.87 0.36 3.50
N GLY A 59 -13.13 0.00 4.55
CA GLY A 59 -11.82 -0.61 4.39
C GLY A 59 -11.92 -1.93 3.62
N TYR A 60 -10.78 -2.44 3.18
CA TYR A 60 -10.67 -3.72 2.48
C TYR A 60 -9.40 -4.45 2.88
N THR A 61 -9.37 -5.75 2.58
CA THR A 61 -8.21 -6.60 2.86
C THR A 61 -7.63 -7.11 1.55
N ALA A 62 -6.31 -7.08 1.44
CA ALA A 62 -5.55 -7.76 0.41
C ALA A 62 -4.63 -8.79 1.07
N ALA A 63 -4.21 -9.81 0.34
CA ALA A 63 -3.30 -10.81 0.87
C ALA A 63 -2.24 -11.14 -0.16
N ILE A 64 -0.97 -11.07 0.23
CA ILE A 64 0.15 -11.46 -0.61
C ILE A 64 1.27 -12.07 0.24
N GLU A 65 1.76 -13.22 -0.18
CA GLU A 65 2.92 -13.84 0.44
C GLU A 65 4.18 -13.03 0.11
N PRO A 66 5.09 -12.80 1.07
CA PRO A 66 5.17 -13.44 2.40
C PRO A 66 4.46 -12.67 3.53
N VAL A 67 3.88 -11.51 3.24
CA VAL A 67 3.35 -10.57 4.25
C VAL A 67 2.05 -11.07 4.87
N GLY A 68 1.28 -11.86 4.12
CA GLY A 68 -0.02 -12.37 4.55
C GLY A 68 -1.14 -11.37 4.28
N GLU A 69 -2.15 -11.36 5.14
CA GLU A 69 -3.29 -10.44 5.04
C GLU A 69 -2.92 -9.03 5.52
N VAL A 70 -3.35 -8.03 4.77
CA VAL A 70 -3.13 -6.61 5.02
C VAL A 70 -4.47 -5.89 4.90
N GLU A 71 -4.81 -5.11 5.91
CA GLU A 71 -6.00 -4.28 5.94
C GLU A 71 -5.68 -2.84 5.54
N PHE A 72 -6.55 -2.26 4.71
CA PHE A 72 -6.49 -0.88 4.25
C PHE A 72 -7.77 -0.15 4.63
N ASP A 73 -7.66 1.00 5.30
CA ASP A 73 -8.81 1.85 5.65
C ASP A 73 -9.34 2.63 4.44
N SER A 74 -8.48 2.89 3.47
CA SER A 74 -8.76 3.58 2.22
C SER A 74 -7.80 3.11 1.14
N VAL A 75 -8.10 3.49 -0.11
CA VAL A 75 -7.20 3.26 -1.23
C VAL A 75 -5.87 3.99 -0.98
N PRO A 76 -4.70 3.32 -1.10
CA PRO A 76 -3.41 4.00 -1.00
C PRO A 76 -3.24 4.97 -2.16
N GLU A 77 -2.74 6.16 -1.85
CA GLU A 77 -2.48 7.24 -2.80
C GLU A 77 -0.98 7.34 -3.11
N GLU A 78 -0.11 7.01 -2.14
CA GLU A 78 1.35 7.10 -2.28
C GLU A 78 2.04 5.77 -1.96
N TRP A 79 2.99 5.35 -2.80
CA TRP A 79 3.78 4.14 -2.56
C TRP A 79 5.19 4.16 -3.15
N ILE A 80 6.02 3.33 -2.54
CA ILE A 80 7.38 3.05 -3.01
C ILE A 80 7.34 1.90 -4.01
N THR A 81 8.01 2.03 -5.15
CA THR A 81 8.04 0.98 -6.18
C THR A 81 9.38 0.27 -6.29
N HIS A 82 9.36 -1.06 -6.47
CA HIS A 82 10.44 -1.83 -7.08
C HIS A 82 10.19 -2.00 -8.60
N GLU A 83 11.16 -2.50 -9.38
CA GLU A 83 11.00 -2.72 -10.82
C GLU A 83 9.77 -3.58 -11.14
N PHE A 84 9.59 -4.69 -10.43
CA PHE A 84 8.47 -5.60 -10.68
C PHE A 84 7.11 -4.97 -10.34
N SER A 85 7.02 -4.16 -9.27
CA SER A 85 5.79 -3.45 -8.94
C SER A 85 5.53 -2.25 -9.84
N LEU A 86 6.55 -1.68 -10.46
CA LEU A 86 6.39 -0.65 -11.48
C LEU A 86 5.62 -1.21 -12.67
N ASP A 87 5.99 -2.42 -13.12
CA ASP A 87 5.26 -3.11 -14.19
C ASP A 87 3.80 -3.35 -13.81
N MET A 88 3.54 -3.77 -12.57
CA MET A 88 2.17 -3.93 -12.08
C MET A 88 1.42 -2.60 -11.99
N ALA A 89 2.10 -1.53 -11.58
CA ALA A 89 1.53 -0.20 -11.49
C ALA A 89 1.13 0.32 -12.87
N VAL A 90 1.95 0.10 -13.89
CA VAL A 90 1.66 0.44 -15.28
C VAL A 90 0.47 -0.37 -15.80
N VAL A 91 0.49 -1.69 -15.62
CA VAL A 91 -0.60 -2.57 -16.03
C VAL A 91 -1.93 -2.16 -15.39
N CYS A 92 -1.90 -1.78 -14.12
CA CYS A 92 -3.06 -1.34 -13.38
C CYS A 92 -3.40 0.14 -13.58
N GLY A 93 -2.60 0.91 -14.32
CA GLY A 93 -2.83 2.35 -14.53
C GLY A 93 -2.83 3.13 -13.21
N THR A 94 -1.84 2.85 -12.36
CA THR A 94 -1.73 3.39 -10.99
C THR A 94 -0.44 4.17 -10.79
N THR A 95 0.40 4.34 -11.81
CA THR A 95 1.74 4.95 -11.71
C THR A 95 1.82 6.32 -11.02
N ASP A 96 0.73 7.08 -11.01
CA ASP A 96 0.66 8.41 -10.38
C ASP A 96 0.92 8.38 -8.87
N GLY A 97 0.70 7.24 -8.20
CA GLY A 97 1.00 7.09 -6.78
C GLY A 97 2.44 6.73 -6.45
N ILE A 98 3.33 6.62 -7.44
CA ILE A 98 4.74 6.31 -7.17
C ILE A 98 5.45 7.56 -6.68
N VAL A 99 5.85 7.57 -5.41
CA VAL A 99 6.59 8.68 -4.79
C VAL A 99 8.09 8.44 -4.69
N GLU A 100 8.52 7.18 -4.67
CA GLU A 100 9.92 6.82 -4.44
C GLU A 100 10.24 5.43 -5.00
N THR A 101 11.53 5.11 -5.20
CA THR A 101 11.99 3.79 -5.65
C THR A 101 12.60 2.94 -4.53
N ALA A 102 12.52 1.62 -4.70
CA ALA A 102 13.17 0.64 -3.83
C ALA A 102 14.70 0.58 -4.05
N TRP A 103 15.09 0.78 -5.31
CA TRP A 103 16.46 0.64 -5.79
C TRP A 103 16.94 1.94 -6.43
N ARG A 104 18.17 1.93 -6.94
CA ARG A 104 18.77 3.08 -7.60
C ARG A 104 17.96 3.50 -8.84
N PRO A 105 17.45 4.73 -8.87
CA PRO A 105 16.69 5.32 -9.97
C PRO A 105 17.22 5.02 -11.37
N GLY A 106 18.53 5.20 -11.57
CA GLY A 106 19.19 5.07 -12.87
C GLY A 106 19.34 3.63 -13.37
N GLU A 107 19.02 2.63 -12.55
CA GLU A 107 19.11 1.21 -12.93
C GLU A 107 17.77 0.64 -13.43
N TYR A 108 16.66 1.38 -13.30
CA TYR A 108 15.36 0.98 -13.84
C TYR A 108 15.37 1.00 -15.37
N VAL A 109 15.11 -0.15 -15.98
CA VAL A 109 15.09 -0.29 -17.45
C VAL A 109 13.74 0.21 -18.01
N LEU A 110 13.60 1.52 -18.22
CA LEU A 110 12.33 2.10 -18.73
C LEU A 110 12.19 2.12 -20.26
N SER A 111 13.18 1.62 -20.99
CA SER A 111 13.26 1.75 -22.45
C SER A 111 12.09 1.08 -23.18
N PHE A 112 11.48 0.05 -22.60
CA PHE A 112 10.34 -0.63 -23.20
C PHE A 112 9.05 0.19 -23.15
N TYR A 113 8.84 1.00 -22.11
CA TYR A 113 7.69 1.89 -22.01
C TYR A 113 7.70 2.97 -23.09
N ARG A 114 8.88 3.41 -23.54
CA ARG A 114 9.02 4.37 -24.65
C ARG A 114 8.47 3.85 -25.99
N MET A 115 8.26 2.54 -26.11
CA MET A 115 7.64 1.92 -27.30
C MET A 115 6.10 1.89 -27.22
N LEU A 116 5.51 2.27 -26.08
CA LEU A 116 4.07 2.27 -25.84
C LEU A 116 3.56 3.72 -25.79
N PRO A 117 3.06 4.28 -26.90
CA PRO A 117 2.77 5.71 -27.00
C PRO A 117 1.66 6.22 -26.06
N ASP A 118 0.80 5.31 -25.57
CA ASP A 118 -0.34 5.62 -24.70
C ASP A 118 -0.07 5.25 -23.23
N VAL A 119 1.18 4.93 -22.87
CA VAL A 119 1.58 4.57 -21.51
C VAL A 119 2.52 5.64 -20.98
N ASP A 120 2.01 6.44 -20.04
CA ASP A 120 2.83 7.38 -19.29
C ASP A 120 3.43 6.68 -18.07
N VAL A 121 4.72 6.85 -17.86
CA VAL A 121 5.45 6.30 -16.71
C VAL A 121 6.25 7.44 -16.10
N PRO A 122 6.08 7.72 -14.80
CA PRO A 122 6.82 8.79 -14.15
C PRO A 122 8.32 8.57 -14.31
N SER A 123 9.04 9.68 -14.45
CA SER A 123 10.50 9.64 -14.41
C SER A 123 10.94 9.25 -13.01
N VAL A 124 11.22 7.97 -12.81
CA VAL A 124 11.78 7.51 -11.53
C VAL A 124 13.24 7.90 -11.35
N ALA A 125 13.90 8.39 -12.41
CA ALA A 125 15.33 8.73 -12.44
C ALA A 125 15.73 9.87 -11.48
N GLU A 126 14.77 10.72 -11.09
CA GLU A 126 14.99 11.86 -10.19
C GLU A 126 14.66 11.54 -8.72
N MET A 127 14.15 10.34 -8.44
CA MET A 127 13.85 9.87 -7.09
C MET A 127 15.15 9.53 -6.32
N ASN A 128 15.09 9.23 -5.03
CA ASN A 128 16.30 9.03 -4.22
C ASN A 128 16.68 7.55 -4.02
N GLY A 129 15.71 6.64 -4.02
CA GLY A 129 15.87 5.23 -3.69
C GLY A 129 16.04 4.95 -2.19
N ILE A 130 15.22 4.08 -1.61
CA ILE A 130 15.31 3.77 -0.16
C ILE A 130 16.50 2.89 0.25
N LEU A 131 17.12 2.16 -0.69
CA LEU A 131 18.36 1.42 -0.41
C LEU A 131 19.63 2.29 -0.52
N GLY A 132 19.46 3.60 -0.74
CA GLY A 132 20.54 4.59 -0.78
C GLY A 132 21.69 4.21 -1.74
N ASN A 133 22.90 4.61 -1.38
CA ASN A 133 24.09 4.41 -2.20
C ASN A 133 24.76 3.04 -1.98
N GLY A 134 24.22 2.20 -1.10
CA GLY A 134 24.62 0.81 -0.89
C GLY A 134 24.91 0.47 0.57
N GLU A 135 24.53 -0.76 0.92
CA GLU A 135 24.77 -1.51 2.18
C GLU A 135 23.63 -1.53 3.21
N SER A 136 22.73 -0.56 3.27
CA SER A 136 21.60 -0.60 4.23
C SER A 136 20.33 0.07 3.73
N MET A 137 19.19 -0.45 4.19
CA MET A 137 17.88 0.17 3.99
C MET A 137 17.81 1.44 4.84
N ASN A 138 17.52 2.57 4.21
CA ASN A 138 17.37 3.84 4.90
C ASN A 138 15.96 3.94 5.52
N LYS A 139 15.80 3.39 6.73
CA LYS A 139 14.52 3.40 7.45
C LYS A 139 14.05 4.82 7.72
N GLU A 140 14.93 5.69 8.20
CA GLU A 140 14.60 7.09 8.47
C GLU A 140 13.98 7.76 7.24
N TYR A 141 14.52 7.49 6.05
CA TYR A 141 13.94 7.99 4.81
C TYR A 141 12.59 7.34 4.47
N ILE A 142 12.37 6.06 4.78
CA ILE A 142 11.05 5.43 4.63
C ILE A 142 10.01 6.09 5.56
N TYR A 143 10.40 6.47 6.78
CA TYR A 143 9.55 7.24 7.70
C TYR A 143 9.30 8.67 7.19
N GLU A 144 10.27 9.30 6.53
CA GLU A 144 10.12 10.63 5.95
C GLU A 144 9.18 10.63 4.73
N VAL A 145 9.30 9.61 3.87
CA VAL A 145 8.42 9.41 2.72
C VAL A 145 6.98 9.12 3.18
N ASP A 146 6.79 8.42 4.30
CA ASP A 146 5.48 8.07 4.89
C ASP A 146 4.47 7.52 3.86
N PRO A 147 4.83 6.50 3.05
CA PRO A 147 3.95 6.00 2.00
C PRO A 147 2.72 5.28 2.59
N ASP A 148 1.65 5.13 1.82
CA ASP A 148 0.49 4.30 2.21
C ASP A 148 0.75 2.80 1.99
N MET A 149 1.71 2.46 1.12
CA MET A 149 2.06 1.09 0.75
C MET A 149 3.52 1.00 0.27
N ILE A 150 4.15 -0.15 0.47
CA ILE A 150 5.49 -0.43 -0.07
C ILE A 150 5.41 -1.57 -1.09
N GLY A 151 5.58 -1.27 -2.38
CA GLY A 151 5.51 -2.22 -3.49
C GLY A 151 6.71 -3.18 -3.62
N VAL A 152 7.39 -3.48 -2.51
CA VAL A 152 8.63 -4.27 -2.50
C VAL A 152 8.38 -5.60 -1.80
N ASP A 153 9.04 -6.66 -2.25
CA ASP A 153 9.10 -7.89 -1.46
C ASP A 153 10.02 -7.66 -0.25
N PRO A 154 9.57 -7.87 0.99
CA PRO A 154 10.41 -7.63 2.17
C PRO A 154 11.66 -8.50 2.18
N ASN A 155 11.61 -9.73 1.66
CA ASN A 155 12.79 -10.60 1.59
C ASN A 155 13.78 -10.15 0.51
N TRP A 156 13.34 -9.38 -0.50
CA TRP A 156 14.27 -8.72 -1.40
C TRP A 156 15.07 -7.64 -0.67
N LEU A 157 14.43 -6.84 0.20
CA LEU A 157 15.15 -5.88 1.03
C LEU A 157 16.13 -6.57 1.98
N LEU A 158 15.74 -7.68 2.61
CA LEU A 158 16.64 -8.46 3.46
C LEU A 158 17.81 -9.10 2.69
N GLN A 159 17.61 -9.42 1.41
CA GLN A 159 18.65 -10.02 0.58
C GLN A 159 19.69 -8.98 0.12
N TYR A 160 19.25 -7.76 -0.16
CA TYR A 160 20.05 -6.73 -0.82
C TYR A 160 20.36 -5.52 0.07
N SER A 161 19.97 -5.57 1.34
CA SER A 161 20.37 -4.63 2.38
C SER A 161 20.82 -5.39 3.62
N SER A 162 21.58 -4.72 4.50
CA SER A 162 21.94 -5.27 5.82
C SER A 162 20.78 -5.31 6.84
N GLY A 163 19.54 -5.08 6.38
CA GLY A 163 18.34 -5.14 7.21
C GLY A 163 18.08 -6.51 7.82
N LYS A 164 17.30 -6.54 8.90
CA LYS A 164 16.88 -7.75 9.61
C LYS A 164 15.36 -7.87 9.55
N GLY A 165 14.82 -9.07 9.78
CA GLY A 165 13.36 -9.28 9.84
C GLY A 165 12.65 -8.30 10.79
N LYS A 166 13.28 -7.95 11.91
CA LYS A 166 12.74 -6.94 12.85
C LYS A 166 12.58 -5.55 12.24
N ASP A 167 13.43 -5.18 11.28
CA ASP A 167 13.30 -3.91 10.56
C ASP A 167 12.08 -3.91 9.63
N ILE A 168 11.74 -5.08 9.07
CA ILE A 168 10.52 -5.26 8.29
C ILE A 168 9.29 -5.15 9.20
N ASP A 169 9.30 -5.84 10.34
CA ASP A 169 8.21 -5.77 11.32
C ASP A 169 7.97 -4.33 11.78
N GLU A 170 9.04 -3.58 12.08
CA GLU A 170 8.98 -2.18 12.48
C GLU A 170 8.34 -1.29 11.40
N ILE A 171 8.76 -1.43 10.15
CA ILE A 171 8.19 -0.67 9.03
C ILE A 171 6.70 -1.03 8.84
N ILE A 172 6.34 -2.31 8.93
CA ILE A 172 4.95 -2.77 8.82
C ILE A 172 4.09 -2.21 9.94
N ASP A 173 4.62 -2.10 11.17
CA ASP A 173 3.87 -1.65 12.33
C ASP A 173 3.68 -0.14 12.37
N ASN A 174 4.68 0.62 11.89
CA ASN A 174 4.76 2.06 12.12
C ASN A 174 4.56 2.92 10.87
N VAL A 175 4.88 2.39 9.68
CA VAL A 175 4.82 3.12 8.41
C VAL A 175 3.71 2.52 7.54
N ALA A 176 4.00 1.46 6.81
CA ALA A 176 3.13 0.98 5.73
C ALA A 176 3.28 -0.52 5.47
N PRO A 177 2.22 -1.19 4.97
CA PRO A 177 2.32 -2.58 4.59
C PRO A 177 3.13 -2.80 3.31
N PHE A 178 3.84 -3.92 3.26
CA PHE A 178 4.46 -4.40 2.03
C PHE A 178 3.43 -5.11 1.14
N CYS A 179 3.43 -4.79 -0.14
CA CYS A 179 2.53 -5.35 -1.15
C CYS A 179 3.26 -5.84 -2.41
N GLY A 180 4.60 -5.90 -2.38
CA GLY A 180 5.40 -6.45 -3.45
C GLY A 180 5.68 -7.95 -3.30
N SER A 181 5.98 -8.60 -4.42
CA SER A 181 6.45 -9.99 -4.45
C SER A 181 7.56 -10.14 -5.48
N TYR A 182 8.66 -10.81 -5.10
CA TYR A 182 9.80 -11.00 -5.97
C TYR A 182 9.67 -12.29 -6.79
N ASN A 183 9.26 -12.13 -8.05
CA ASN A 183 9.00 -13.23 -8.99
C ASN A 183 9.98 -13.25 -10.18
N GLN A 184 11.02 -12.41 -10.17
CA GLN A 184 11.89 -12.21 -11.34
C GLN A 184 12.92 -13.33 -11.57
N ARG A 185 13.34 -14.03 -10.53
CA ARG A 185 14.33 -15.12 -10.63
C ARG A 185 14.11 -16.20 -9.59
N LYS A 186 14.69 -17.37 -9.85
CA LYS A 186 14.74 -18.46 -8.88
C LYS A 186 15.54 -18.03 -7.64
N ARG A 187 14.88 -18.06 -6.50
CA ARG A 187 15.42 -17.95 -5.14
C ARG A 187 16.19 -19.22 -4.80
N ASP A 188 17.45 -19.07 -4.43
CA ASP A 188 18.28 -20.16 -3.91
C ASP A 188 18.12 -20.33 -2.39
N ASP A 189 18.87 -21.25 -1.79
CA ASP A 189 18.73 -21.55 -0.35
C ASP A 189 19.25 -20.45 0.58
N SER A 190 19.95 -19.43 0.05
CA SER A 190 20.35 -18.24 0.81
C SER A 190 19.27 -17.16 0.86
N TRP A 191 18.19 -17.31 0.07
CA TRP A 191 17.11 -16.35 0.03
C TRP A 191 16.44 -16.21 1.42
N PRO A 192 16.21 -14.98 1.92
CA PRO A 192 15.56 -14.77 3.20
C PRO A 192 14.14 -15.36 3.27
N THR A 193 13.76 -15.84 4.44
CA THR A 193 12.49 -16.55 4.68
C THR A 193 11.64 -15.88 5.75
N TRP A 194 11.70 -14.55 5.85
CA TRP A 194 10.78 -13.80 6.68
C TRP A 194 9.35 -13.90 6.10
N PRO A 195 8.29 -13.98 6.93
CA PRO A 195 8.35 -14.11 8.39
C PRO A 195 8.53 -15.57 8.82
N ASP A 196 7.97 -16.53 8.08
CA ASP A 196 7.81 -17.92 8.52
C ASP A 196 8.07 -18.95 7.40
N GLY A 197 9.22 -18.82 6.73
CA GLY A 197 9.71 -19.87 5.83
C GLY A 197 9.65 -19.56 4.34
N LYS A 198 9.82 -20.60 3.53
CA LYS A 198 9.77 -20.50 2.07
C LYS A 198 8.34 -20.21 1.64
N TYR A 199 8.17 -19.17 0.83
CA TYR A 199 6.88 -18.75 0.30
C TYR A 199 6.80 -18.96 -1.21
N ARG A 200 5.57 -19.04 -1.73
CA ARG A 200 5.29 -19.37 -3.13
C ARG A 200 5.80 -18.31 -4.12
N TYR A 201 5.88 -18.71 -5.39
CA TYR A 201 5.87 -17.77 -6.51
C TYR A 201 4.43 -17.52 -6.96
N TYR A 202 4.24 -16.39 -7.62
CA TYR A 202 3.00 -16.03 -8.29
C TYR A 202 3.23 -15.98 -9.79
N ASP A 203 2.23 -16.45 -10.55
CA ASP A 203 2.20 -16.11 -11.98
C ASP A 203 1.81 -14.64 -12.20
N LEU A 204 1.98 -14.16 -13.43
CA LEU A 204 1.71 -12.76 -13.77
C LEU A 204 0.24 -12.36 -13.53
N SER A 205 -0.71 -13.27 -13.78
CA SER A 205 -2.14 -13.00 -13.57
C SER A 205 -2.45 -12.85 -12.09
N GLU A 206 -1.91 -13.76 -11.26
CA GLU A 206 -2.06 -13.72 -9.82
C GLU A 206 -1.48 -12.45 -9.21
N VAL A 207 -0.22 -12.12 -9.52
CA VAL A 207 0.42 -10.93 -8.94
C VAL A 207 -0.20 -9.62 -9.42
N THR A 208 -0.67 -9.56 -10.66
CA THR A 208 -1.46 -8.43 -11.16
C THR A 208 -2.77 -8.28 -10.38
N LYS A 209 -3.45 -9.39 -10.08
CA LYS A 209 -4.68 -9.37 -9.27
C LYS A 209 -4.43 -8.93 -7.85
N TYR A 210 -3.32 -9.34 -7.23
CA TYR A 210 -2.95 -8.87 -5.90
C TYR A 210 -2.64 -7.37 -5.91
N TRP A 211 -1.80 -6.91 -6.85
CA TRP A 211 -1.50 -5.49 -6.98
C TRP A 211 -2.75 -4.63 -7.17
N GLY A 212 -3.66 -5.04 -8.08
CA GLY A 212 -4.91 -4.32 -8.31
C GLY A 212 -5.89 -4.36 -7.13
N LYS A 213 -5.76 -5.33 -6.21
CA LYS A 213 -6.47 -5.30 -4.92
C LYS A 213 -5.83 -4.28 -3.99
N CYS A 214 -4.50 -4.32 -3.82
CA CYS A 214 -3.79 -3.40 -2.93
C CYS A 214 -3.96 -1.93 -3.35
N SER A 215 -3.84 -1.63 -4.65
CA SER A 215 -4.02 -0.28 -5.22
C SER A 215 -5.48 0.09 -5.54
N THR A 216 -6.45 -0.78 -5.20
CA THR A 216 -7.89 -0.64 -5.46
C THR A 216 -8.32 -0.49 -6.92
N ASN A 217 -7.43 -0.63 -7.91
CA ASN A 217 -7.82 -0.78 -9.32
C ASN A 217 -8.20 -2.23 -9.67
N GLN A 218 -9.25 -2.75 -9.02
CA GLN A 218 -9.77 -4.09 -9.29
C GLN A 218 -10.26 -4.25 -10.74
N SER A 219 -10.69 -3.15 -11.38
CA SER A 219 -11.16 -3.12 -12.78
C SER A 219 -10.06 -3.57 -13.74
N ALA A 220 -8.83 -3.09 -13.52
CA ALA A 220 -7.68 -3.48 -14.34
C ALA A 220 -7.27 -4.92 -14.07
N ALA A 221 -7.24 -5.35 -12.80
CA ALA A 221 -6.95 -6.72 -12.40
C ALA A 221 -7.92 -7.76 -13.02
N ARG A 222 -9.20 -7.42 -13.17
CA ARG A 222 -10.22 -8.31 -13.74
C ARG A 222 -10.06 -8.57 -15.24
N ARG A 223 -9.24 -7.78 -15.95
CA ARG A 223 -8.99 -7.97 -17.40
C ARG A 223 -8.01 -9.11 -17.71
N TRP A 224 -7.32 -9.65 -16.70
CA TRP A 224 -6.38 -10.75 -16.89
C TRP A 224 -7.04 -12.13 -16.77
N PRO A 225 -6.86 -13.02 -17.76
CA PRO A 225 -7.40 -14.37 -17.70
C PRO A 225 -6.79 -15.17 -16.54
N SER A 226 -7.60 -16.04 -15.93
CA SER A 226 -7.20 -17.02 -14.91
C SER A 226 -6.46 -18.21 -15.51
#